data_AF-A0A178JA64-F1
#
_entry.id   AF-A0A178JA64-F1
#
_cell.length_a   1.000
_cell.length_b   1.000
_cell.length_c   1.000
_cell.angle_alpha   90.00
_cell.angle_beta   90.00
_cell.angle_gamma   90.00
#
_symmetry.space_group_name_H-M   'P 1'
#
loop_
_entity.id
_entity.type
_entity.pdbx_description
1 polymer ?
#
loop_
_entity_poly.entity_id
_entity_poly.type
_entity_poly.pdbx_seq_one_letter_code
_entity_poly.pdbx_strand_id
1 'polypeptide(L)'
;MTDKTKTSTPKAGLSIGGVSSALIFAANHYFEKDAAEIATVAIPLIVGLLFIVFEYCFTIFGMPNLDEMRLTNPFDRSIKFTEKRIKKARKAGRNPTDIQKLEQELLELELARSKAIQLANANTSKDQDGNK
;
A
#
# COMPACT_ATOMS: atom_id res chain seq x y z
N MET A 1 11.02 -18.35 27.40
CA MET A 1 11.42 -17.04 26.87
C MET A 1 12.22 -17.26 25.60
N THR A 2 11.62 -17.02 24.43
CA THR A 2 12.34 -16.90 23.16
C THR A 2 11.56 -15.94 22.29
N ASP A 3 11.94 -14.67 22.37
CA ASP A 3 11.43 -13.59 21.54
C ASP A 3 11.79 -13.87 20.08
N LYS A 4 10.78 -14.10 19.24
CA LYS A 4 10.94 -14.08 17.79
C LYS A 4 10.86 -12.63 17.35
N THR A 5 11.99 -11.92 17.36
CA THR A 5 12.16 -10.66 16.65
C THR A 5 11.85 -10.90 15.18
N LYS A 6 10.61 -10.58 14.79
CA LYS A 6 10.20 -10.42 13.39
C LYS A 6 11.05 -9.30 12.80
N THR A 7 12.18 -9.66 12.20
CA THR A 7 12.89 -8.79 11.27
C THR A 7 11.98 -8.60 10.06
N SER A 8 11.06 -7.64 10.16
CA SER A 8 10.37 -7.10 9.01
C SER A 8 11.42 -6.38 8.19
N THR A 9 11.90 -7.00 7.12
CA THR A 9 12.73 -6.31 6.13
C THR A 9 11.89 -5.13 5.64
N PRO A 10 12.28 -3.87 5.88
CA PRO A 10 11.52 -2.74 5.38
C PRO A 10 11.56 -2.83 3.86
N LYS A 11 10.43 -3.18 3.24
CA LYS A 11 10.30 -3.05 1.78
C LYS A 11 10.49 -1.57 1.49
N ALA A 12 11.58 -1.24 0.80
CA ALA A 12 11.91 0.12 0.41
C ALA A 12 10.75 0.70 -0.41
N GLY A 13 9.86 1.44 0.27
CA GLY A 13 8.88 2.27 -0.40
C GLY A 13 9.57 3.51 -0.95
N LEU A 14 9.02 4.09 -2.02
CA LEU A 14 9.34 5.47 -2.38
C LEU A 14 9.00 6.35 -1.17
N SER A 15 10.02 6.83 -0.47
CA SER A 15 9.87 7.78 0.63
C SER A 15 10.35 9.15 0.17
N ILE A 16 9.80 10.21 0.75
CA ILE A 16 10.22 11.60 0.49
C ILE A 16 11.75 11.71 0.66
N GLY A 17 12.30 11.08 1.69
CA GLY A 17 13.74 11.01 1.91
C GLY A 17 14.49 10.31 0.77
N GLY A 18 14.06 9.11 0.36
CA GLY A 18 14.73 8.36 -0.72
C GLY A 18 14.68 9.06 -2.07
N VAL A 19 13.55 9.67 -2.42
CA VAL A 19 13.38 10.44 -3.66
C VAL A 19 14.22 11.72 -3.62
N SER A 20 14.21 12.44 -2.49
CA SER A 20 15.01 13.65 -2.32
C SER A 20 16.51 13.36 -2.39
N SER A 21 16.99 12.28 -1.76
CA SER A 21 18.39 11.87 -1.82
C SER A 21 18.83 11.52 -3.24
N ALA A 22 17.99 10.84 -4.03
CA ALA A 22 18.28 10.53 -5.43
C ALA A 22 18.35 11.80 -6.30
N LEU A 23 17.43 12.75 -6.09
CA LEU A 23 17.41 14.03 -6.79
C LEU A 23 18.60 14.91 -6.42
N ILE A 24 19.00 14.94 -5.15
CA ILE A 24 20.20 15.65 -4.68
C ILE A 24 21.45 15.02 -5.31
N PHE A 25 21.56 13.69 -5.34
CA PHE A 25 22.67 13.00 -5.97
C PHE A 25 22.77 13.33 -7.47
N ALA A 26 21.63 13.33 -8.18
CA ALA A 26 21.59 13.73 -9.58
C ALA A 26 21.96 15.22 -9.76
N ALA A 27 21.43 16.11 -8.92
CA ALA A 27 21.73 17.53 -8.98
C ALA A 27 23.24 17.79 -8.77
N ASN A 28 23.86 17.14 -7.80
CA ASN A 28 25.29 17.26 -7.54
C ASN A 28 26.16 16.65 -8.66
N HIS A 29 25.63 15.75 -9.47
CA HIS A 29 26.35 15.17 -10.61
C HIS A 29 26.31 16.06 -11.86
N TYR A 30 25.24 16.85 -12.04
CA TYR A 30 25.01 17.64 -13.25
C TYR A 30 25.19 19.16 -13.07
N PHE A 31 25.17 19.69 -11.85
CA PHE A 31 25.27 21.13 -11.57
C PHE A 31 26.56 21.49 -10.81
N GLU A 32 27.01 22.74 -10.98
CA GLU A 32 28.16 23.30 -10.27
C GLU A 32 27.92 23.37 -8.75
N LYS A 33 29.01 23.32 -7.96
CA LYS A 33 28.95 23.17 -6.49
C LYS A 33 28.12 24.24 -5.77
N ASP A 34 28.04 25.46 -6.31
CA ASP A 34 27.23 26.54 -5.71
C ASP A 34 25.72 26.26 -5.80
N ALA A 35 25.27 25.48 -6.77
CA ALA A 35 23.89 25.05 -6.89
C ALA A 35 23.54 23.84 -5.99
N ALA A 36 24.55 23.10 -5.51
CA ALA A 36 24.37 21.92 -4.66
C ALA A 36 23.78 22.27 -3.28
N GLU A 37 24.22 23.38 -2.67
CA GLU A 37 23.71 23.84 -1.38
C GLU A 37 22.22 24.22 -1.49
N ILE A 38 21.85 24.95 -2.54
CA ILE A 38 20.46 25.33 -2.79
C ILE A 38 19.61 24.09 -3.08
N ALA A 39 20.14 23.12 -3.84
CA ALA A 39 19.45 21.89 -4.17
C ALA A 39 19.13 21.04 -2.92
N THR A 40 20.06 20.94 -1.96
CA THR A 40 19.84 20.15 -0.73
C THR A 40 18.73 20.71 0.18
N VAL A 41 18.47 22.02 0.12
CA VAL A 41 17.40 22.69 0.87
C VAL A 41 16.08 22.70 0.08
N ALA A 42 16.14 23.00 -1.22
CA ALA A 42 14.95 23.18 -2.05
C ALA A 42 14.29 21.84 -2.43
N ILE A 43 15.08 20.80 -2.72
CA ILE A 43 14.54 19.52 -3.21
C ILE A 43 13.60 18.85 -2.19
N PRO A 44 13.95 18.71 -0.90
CA PRO A 44 13.04 18.10 0.07
C PRO A 44 11.71 18.85 0.21
N LEU A 45 11.74 20.20 0.14
CA LEU A 45 10.54 21.03 0.20
C LEU A 45 9.63 20.82 -1.02
N ILE A 46 10.22 20.81 -2.23
CA ILE A 46 9.48 20.58 -3.48
C ILE A 46 8.90 19.16 -3.50
N VAL A 47 9.69 18.15 -3.12
CA VAL A 47 9.21 16.76 -3.07
C VAL A 47 8.10 16.61 -2.03
N GLY A 48 8.25 17.23 -0.85
CA GLY A 48 7.21 17.23 0.17
C GLY A 48 5.90 17.85 -0.32
N LEU A 49 5.97 19.01 -0.97
CA LEU A 49 4.79 19.69 -1.53
C LEU A 49 4.13 18.85 -2.64
N LEU A 50 4.93 18.25 -3.52
CA LEU A 50 4.43 17.36 -4.57
C LEU A 50 3.69 16.15 -3.98
N PHE A 51 4.23 15.53 -2.91
CA PHE A 51 3.56 14.41 -2.24
C PHE A 51 2.18 14.81 -1.71
N ILE A 52 2.06 15.98 -1.07
CA ILE A 52 0.77 16.50 -0.56
C ILE A 52 -0.21 16.73 -1.72
N VAL A 53 0.24 17.35 -2.80
CA VAL A 53 -0.60 17.60 -3.99
C VAL A 53 -1.05 16.29 -4.61
N PHE A 54 -0.15 15.30 -4.72
CA PHE A 54 -0.49 13.97 -5.23
C PHE A 54 -1.51 13.25 -4.34
N GLU A 55 -1.33 13.25 -3.02
CA GLU A 55 -2.30 12.68 -2.08
C GLU A 55 -3.67 13.35 -2.20
N TYR A 56 -3.70 14.68 -2.32
CA TYR A 56 -4.94 15.44 -2.51
C TYR A 56 -5.61 15.11 -3.85
N CYS A 57 -4.85 15.03 -4.94
CA CYS A 57 -5.36 14.60 -6.23
C CYS A 57 -5.90 13.16 -6.17
N PHE A 58 -5.18 12.21 -5.58
CA PHE A 58 -5.65 10.83 -5.43
C PHE A 58 -6.95 10.74 -4.64
N THR A 59 -7.09 11.57 -3.60
CA THR A 59 -8.32 11.66 -2.80
C THR A 59 -9.49 12.19 -3.64
N ILE A 60 -9.29 13.24 -4.45
CA ILE A 60 -10.34 13.79 -5.35
C ILE A 60 -10.75 12.77 -6.42
N PHE A 61 -9.82 12.01 -6.97
CA PHE A 61 -10.11 10.98 -7.97
C PHE A 61 -10.66 9.66 -7.36
N GLY A 62 -10.90 9.62 -6.05
CA GLY A 62 -11.43 8.44 -5.37
C GLY A 62 -10.50 7.22 -5.42
N MET A 63 -9.20 7.44 -5.63
CA MET A 63 -8.23 6.35 -5.54
C MET A 63 -8.02 6.00 -4.07
N PRO A 64 -8.05 4.70 -3.71
CA PRO A 64 -7.80 4.26 -2.34
C PRO A 64 -6.42 4.73 -1.90
N ASN A 65 -6.35 5.17 -0.65
CA ASN A 65 -5.13 5.75 -0.11
C ASN A 65 -4.01 4.69 -0.09
N LEU A 66 -2.74 5.11 -0.04
CA LEU A 66 -1.60 4.19 -0.14
C LEU A 66 -1.62 3.10 0.94
N ASP A 67 -2.13 3.43 2.13
CA ASP A 67 -2.31 2.50 3.24
C ASP A 67 -3.50 1.55 3.05
N GLU A 68 -4.62 2.03 2.50
CA GLU A 68 -5.75 1.17 2.12
C GLU A 68 -5.33 0.19 1.02
N MET A 69 -4.58 0.65 0.02
CA MET A 69 -4.02 -0.22 -1.02
C MET A 69 -3.08 -1.26 -0.42
N ARG A 70 -2.22 -0.89 0.53
CA ARG A 70 -1.33 -1.86 1.20
C ARG A 70 -2.11 -2.90 2.00
N LEU A 71 -3.20 -2.50 2.65
CA LEU A 71 -4.05 -3.39 3.43
C LEU A 71 -4.85 -4.34 2.54
N THR A 72 -5.38 -3.85 1.42
CA THR A 72 -6.32 -4.59 0.54
C THR A 72 -5.64 -5.43 -0.53
N ASN A 73 -4.46 -5.02 -1.03
CA ASN A 73 -3.71 -5.73 -2.09
C ASN A 73 -3.39 -7.21 -1.77
N PRO A 74 -2.99 -7.63 -0.55
CA PRO A 74 -2.84 -9.05 -0.24
C PRO A 74 -4.16 -9.82 -0.35
N PHE A 75 -5.29 -9.23 0.06
CA PHE A 75 -6.61 -9.84 -0.10
C PHE A 75 -7.01 -9.93 -1.57
N ASP A 76 -6.82 -8.86 -2.35
CA ASP A 76 -7.16 -8.84 -3.78
C ASP A 76 -6.37 -9.89 -4.58
N ARG A 77 -5.11 -10.12 -4.24
CA ARG A 77 -4.30 -11.18 -4.84
C ARG A 77 -4.84 -12.56 -4.50
N SER A 78 -5.20 -12.79 -3.24
CA SER A 78 -5.76 -14.06 -2.77
C SER A 78 -7.13 -14.34 -3.40
N ILE A 79 -8.02 -13.34 -3.45
CA ILE A 79 -9.32 -13.42 -4.11
C ILE A 79 -9.15 -13.80 -5.58
N LYS A 80 -8.34 -13.05 -6.35
CA LYS A 80 -8.08 -13.38 -7.77
C LYS A 80 -7.46 -14.76 -7.96
N PHE A 81 -6.63 -15.22 -7.04
CA PHE A 81 -6.04 -16.55 -7.09
C PHE A 81 -7.10 -17.63 -6.87
N THR A 82 -7.95 -17.47 -5.85
CA THR A 82 -9.04 -18.39 -5.53
C THR A 82 -10.09 -18.43 -6.63
N GLU A 83 -10.50 -17.29 -7.19
CA GLU A 83 -11.38 -17.22 -8.37
C GLU A 83 -10.82 -18.01 -9.56
N LYS A 84 -9.53 -17.82 -9.86
CA LYS A 84 -8.86 -18.57 -10.93
C LYS A 84 -8.85 -20.07 -10.64
N ARG A 85 -8.68 -20.48 -9.39
CA ARG A 85 -8.73 -21.89 -8.98
C ARG A 85 -10.13 -22.46 -9.12
N ILE A 86 -11.17 -21.75 -8.70
CA ILE A 86 -12.58 -22.16 -8.87
C ILE A 86 -12.89 -22.33 -10.36
N LYS A 87 -12.52 -21.34 -11.19
CA LYS A 87 -12.74 -21.40 -12.65
C LYS A 87 -12.03 -22.60 -13.28
N LYS A 88 -10.80 -22.91 -12.86
CA LYS A 88 -10.07 -24.10 -13.30
C LYS A 88 -10.71 -25.39 -12.80
N ALA A 89 -11.15 -25.45 -11.54
CA ALA A 89 -11.79 -26.62 -10.95
C ALA A 89 -13.12 -26.96 -11.63
N ARG A 90 -13.95 -25.95 -11.92
CA ARG A 90 -15.19 -26.07 -12.70
C ARG A 90 -14.91 -26.57 -14.12
N LYS A 91 -13.92 -25.98 -14.82
CA LYS A 91 -13.52 -26.43 -16.17
C LYS A 91 -12.98 -27.85 -16.20
N ALA A 92 -12.30 -28.28 -15.15
CA ALA A 92 -11.71 -29.62 -15.03
C ALA A 92 -12.72 -30.67 -14.53
N GLY A 93 -13.98 -30.31 -14.28
CA GLY A 93 -14.99 -31.23 -13.77
C GLY A 93 -14.66 -31.82 -12.40
N ARG A 94 -13.97 -31.06 -11.53
CA ARG A 94 -13.65 -31.52 -10.17
C ARG A 94 -14.92 -31.75 -9.35
N ASN A 95 -14.76 -32.51 -8.27
CA ASN A 95 -15.85 -32.83 -7.35
C ASN A 95 -16.57 -31.54 -6.89
N PRO A 96 -17.91 -31.46 -7.00
CA PRO A 96 -18.68 -30.30 -6.59
C PRO A 96 -18.45 -29.89 -5.12
N THR A 97 -18.18 -30.85 -4.23
CA THR A 97 -17.89 -30.56 -2.82
C THR A 97 -16.58 -29.78 -2.64
N ASP A 98 -15.56 -30.05 -3.46
CA ASP A 98 -14.30 -29.31 -3.42
C ASP A 98 -14.42 -27.91 -4.02
N ILE A 99 -15.29 -27.75 -5.02
CA ILE A 99 -15.62 -26.45 -5.60
C ILE A 99 -16.36 -25.59 -4.57
N GLN A 100 -17.32 -26.17 -3.83
CA GLN A 100 -18.02 -25.47 -2.74
C GLN A 100 -17.06 -25.01 -1.64
N LYS A 101 -16.08 -25.83 -1.25
CA LYS A 101 -15.06 -25.42 -0.28
C LYS A 101 -14.25 -24.21 -0.75
N LEU A 102 -13.86 -24.19 -2.03
CA LEU A 102 -13.16 -23.04 -2.61
C LEU A 102 -14.03 -21.79 -2.69
N GLU A 103 -15.33 -21.95 -2.94
CA GLU A 103 -16.30 -20.84 -2.91
C GLU A 103 -16.52 -20.28 -1.50
N GLN A 104 -16.55 -21.14 -0.49
CA GLN A 104 -16.56 -20.70 0.92
C GLN A 104 -15.29 -19.94 1.27
N GLU A 105 -14.12 -20.44 0.87
CA GLU A 105 -12.83 -19.75 1.08
C GLU A 105 -12.79 -18.39 0.38
N LEU A 106 -13.36 -18.27 -0.82
CA LEU A 106 -13.50 -16.99 -1.52
C LEU A 106 -14.35 -16.00 -0.71
N LEU A 107 -15.50 -16.45 -0.22
CA LEU A 107 -16.44 -15.62 0.52
C LEU A 107 -15.85 -15.14 1.86
N GLU A 108 -15.10 -16.00 2.55
CA GLU A 108 -14.35 -15.64 3.75
C GLU A 108 -13.28 -14.57 3.47
N LEU A 109 -12.56 -14.67 2.35
CA LEU A 109 -11.56 -13.67 1.94
C LEU A 109 -12.19 -12.32 1.61
N GLU A 110 -13.34 -12.30 0.93
CA GLU A 110 -14.08 -11.07 0.64
C GLU A 110 -14.61 -10.40 1.92
N LEU A 111 -15.13 -11.20 2.85
CA LEU A 111 -15.61 -10.73 4.15
C LEU A 111 -14.45 -10.19 4.99
N ALA A 112 -13.31 -10.88 5.00
CA ALA A 112 -12.09 -10.41 5.67
C ALA A 112 -11.59 -9.09 5.09
N ARG A 113 -11.60 -8.94 3.76
CA ARG A 113 -11.27 -7.68 3.08
C ARG A 113 -12.19 -6.54 3.51
N SER A 114 -13.51 -6.78 3.52
CA SER A 114 -14.49 -5.77 3.95
C SER A 114 -14.29 -5.37 5.40
N LYS A 115 -14.04 -6.33 6.30
CA LYS A 115 -13.74 -6.04 7.72
C LYS A 115 -12.44 -5.28 7.89
N ALA A 116 -11.40 -5.60 7.12
CA ALA A 116 -10.13 -4.89 7.16
C ALA A 116 -10.30 -3.41 6.80
N ILE A 117 -11.08 -3.11 5.75
CA ILE A 117 -11.42 -1.72 5.36
C ILE A 117 -12.22 -1.02 6.46
N GLN A 118 -13.24 -1.67 7.03
CA GLN A 118 -14.04 -1.08 8.11
C GLN A 118 -13.19 -0.77 9.36
N LEU A 119 -12.28 -1.67 9.75
CA LEU A 119 -11.38 -1.46 10.87
C LEU A 119 -10.37 -0.34 10.61
N ALA A 120 -9.85 -0.24 9.38
CA ALA A 120 -8.98 0.86 9.00
C ALA A 120 -9.71 2.21 9.13
N ASN A 121 -10.93 2.31 8.61
CA ASN A 121 -11.72 3.53 8.64
C ASN A 121 -12.19 3.91 10.06
N ALA A 122 -12.45 2.90 10.92
CA ALA A 122 -12.82 3.11 12.33
C ALA A 122 -11.65 3.61 13.18
N ASN A 123 -10.41 3.22 12.85
CA ASN A 123 -9.23 3.69 13.57
C ASN A 123 -8.88 5.14 13.17
N THR A 124 -8.99 5.50 11.89
CA THR A 124 -8.79 6.89 11.44
C THR A 124 -9.81 7.88 12.01
N SER A 125 -11.01 7.43 12.40
CA SER A 125 -12.02 8.30 13.03
C SER A 125 -11.81 8.48 14.53
N LYS A 126 -11.19 7.53 15.23
CA LYS A 126 -10.85 7.68 16.67
C LYS A 126 -9.67 8.60 16.92
N ASP A 127 -8.70 8.65 16.02
CA ASP A 127 -7.53 9.55 16.15
C ASP A 127 -7.92 11.04 15.98
N GLN A 128 -9.07 11.35 15.37
CA GLN A 128 -9.55 12.73 15.27
C GLN A 128 -10.35 13.22 16.49
N ASP A 129 -10.93 12.32 17.30
CA ASP A 129 -11.69 12.69 18.50
C ASP A 129 -10.84 12.70 19.79
N GLY A 130 -9.60 12.21 19.74
CA GLY A 130 -8.67 12.19 20.88
C GLY A 130 -7.86 13.48 21.11
N ASN A 131 -8.07 14.51 20.29
CA ASN A 131 -7.39 15.81 20.40
C ASN A 131 -8.38 16.92 20.78
N LYS A 132 -9.06 16.74 21.91
CA LYS A 132 -9.82 17.79 22.61
C LYS A 132 -9.41 17.84 24.07
#